data_AF-A0A0M9DSN0-F1
#
_entry.id   AF-A0A0M9DSN0-F1
#
_cell.length_a   1.000
_cell.length_b   1.000
_cell.length_c   1.000
_cell.angle_alpha   90.00
_cell.angle_beta   90.00
_cell.angle_gamma   90.00
#
_symmetry.space_group_name_H-M   'P 1'
#
loop_
_entity.id
_entity.type
_entity.pdbx_description
1 polymer ?
#
loop_
_entity_poly.entity_id
_entity_poly.type
_entity_poly.pdbx_seq_one_letter_code
_entity_poly.pdbx_strand_id
1 'polypeptide(L)'
;MKIILVLLALSFSLIACKKEETSVLCKPRFYFYDDKEYFLPEQKGEVWIKFNKPNITLDEVTEIISRYPNFTLNIPPTKINFNEVALILNIPFSCQTFDKQLALLNTDSDILSATPIFGSFMSKTSPFVVLRDEIIVKPDDSMSIEDFENIVKAFNLEIVKLSITKSYLLRVPNIKTGYEALEKANQINQIKNIMYAEPNLLSGPNR
;
A
#
# COMPACT_ATOMS: atom_id res chain seq x y z
N MET A 1 -33.66 -58.98 -8.96
CA MET A 1 -32.72 -58.23 -8.10
C MET A 1 -31.54 -57.70 -8.94
N LYS A 2 -31.81 -56.81 -9.92
CA LYS A 2 -30.80 -56.28 -10.87
C LYS A 2 -30.92 -54.78 -11.14
N ILE A 3 -31.83 -54.08 -10.45
CA ILE A 3 -32.12 -52.66 -10.71
C ILE A 3 -31.45 -51.73 -9.68
N ILE A 4 -30.99 -52.25 -8.54
CA ILE A 4 -30.42 -51.43 -7.46
C ILE A 4 -28.95 -51.05 -7.72
N LEU A 5 -28.24 -51.75 -8.61
CA LEU A 5 -26.81 -51.49 -8.86
C LEU A 5 -26.53 -50.28 -9.78
N VAL A 6 -27.52 -49.75 -10.49
CA VAL A 6 -27.31 -48.65 -11.45
C VAL A 6 -27.34 -47.26 -10.75
N LEU A 7 -27.95 -47.18 -9.57
CA LEU A 7 -28.06 -45.91 -8.82
C LEU A 7 -26.79 -45.55 -8.01
N LEU A 8 -25.93 -46.52 -7.69
CA LEU A 8 -24.65 -46.27 -7.00
C LEU A 8 -23.50 -45.90 -7.96
N ALA A 9 -23.64 -46.16 -9.25
CA ALA A 9 -22.63 -45.77 -10.24
C ALA A 9 -22.77 -44.29 -10.69
N LEU A 10 -23.93 -43.66 -10.45
CA LEU A 10 -24.15 -42.25 -10.77
C LEU A 10 -23.76 -41.27 -9.65
N SER A 11 -23.53 -41.75 -8.42
CA SER A 11 -23.15 -40.87 -7.30
C SER A 11 -21.66 -40.51 -7.27
N PHE A 12 -20.84 -41.12 -8.14
CA PHE A 12 -19.39 -40.86 -8.20
C PHE A 12 -18.96 -39.83 -9.25
N SER A 13 -19.89 -39.24 -10.01
CA SER A 13 -19.58 -38.26 -11.06
C SER A 13 -19.72 -36.79 -10.64
N LEU A 14 -19.98 -36.52 -9.36
CA LEU A 14 -20.09 -35.15 -8.81
C LEU A 14 -18.98 -34.83 -7.81
N ILE A 15 -17.82 -35.49 -7.89
CA ILE A 15 -16.58 -34.81 -7.50
C ILE A 15 -16.30 -33.82 -8.61
N ALA A 16 -17.07 -32.73 -8.61
CA ALA A 16 -16.75 -31.54 -9.35
C ALA A 16 -15.31 -31.20 -8.96
N CYS A 17 -14.39 -31.35 -9.91
CA CYS A 17 -13.21 -30.54 -9.97
C CYS A 17 -13.67 -29.09 -9.79
N LYS A 18 -13.71 -28.60 -8.55
CA LYS A 18 -13.42 -27.21 -8.30
C LYS A 18 -12.00 -27.05 -8.80
N LYS A 19 -11.89 -26.69 -10.08
CA LYS A 19 -10.75 -25.93 -10.54
C LYS A 19 -10.76 -24.74 -9.59
N GLU A 20 -9.89 -24.79 -8.59
CA GLU A 20 -9.50 -23.58 -7.89
C GLU A 20 -9.05 -22.66 -9.02
N GLU A 21 -9.91 -21.74 -9.39
CA GLU A 21 -9.46 -20.49 -9.97
C GLU A 21 -8.58 -19.90 -8.90
N THR A 22 -7.30 -20.27 -8.94
CA THR A 22 -6.22 -19.47 -8.39
C THR A 22 -6.35 -18.14 -9.13
N SER A 23 -7.21 -17.25 -8.65
CA SER A 23 -7.22 -15.88 -9.09
C SER A 23 -5.89 -15.34 -8.57
N VAL A 24 -4.87 -15.39 -9.43
CA VAL A 24 -3.51 -14.89 -9.17
C VAL A 24 -3.53 -13.35 -9.03
N LEU A 25 -4.66 -12.73 -9.33
CA LEU A 25 -4.84 -11.28 -9.28
C LEU A 25 -4.99 -10.80 -7.84
N CYS A 26 -4.12 -9.88 -7.45
CA CYS A 26 -4.22 -9.20 -6.17
C CYS A 26 -5.51 -8.41 -6.05
N LYS A 27 -5.98 -8.20 -4.82
CA LYS A 27 -7.13 -7.34 -4.56
C LYS A 27 -6.87 -5.98 -5.22
N PRO A 28 -7.79 -5.48 -6.09
CA PRO A 28 -7.62 -4.19 -6.72
C PRO A 28 -7.50 -3.11 -5.64
N ARG A 29 -6.55 -2.21 -5.82
CA ARG A 29 -6.32 -1.08 -4.94
C ARG A 29 -6.66 0.19 -5.71
N PHE A 30 -7.23 1.17 -5.02
CA PHE A 30 -7.63 2.44 -5.62
C PHE A 30 -7.65 3.51 -4.52
N TYR A 31 -7.63 4.76 -4.94
CA TYR A 31 -7.87 5.90 -4.07
C TYR A 31 -8.90 6.85 -4.67
N PHE A 32 -9.57 7.63 -3.83
CA PHE A 32 -10.46 8.68 -4.27
C PHE A 32 -9.71 10.00 -4.48
N TYR A 33 -10.12 10.73 -5.51
CA TYR A 33 -9.82 12.14 -5.66
C TYR A 33 -10.93 12.80 -6.47
N ASP A 34 -11.47 13.92 -5.99
CA ASP A 34 -12.55 14.64 -6.67
C ASP A 34 -13.73 13.69 -7.06
N ASP A 35 -14.16 12.90 -6.07
CA ASP A 35 -15.23 11.88 -6.18
C ASP A 35 -15.03 10.79 -7.25
N LYS A 36 -13.80 10.64 -7.76
CA LYS A 36 -13.46 9.60 -8.74
C LYS A 36 -12.50 8.59 -8.13
N GLU A 37 -12.72 7.32 -8.49
CA GLU A 37 -11.79 6.25 -8.18
C GLU A 37 -10.63 6.25 -9.17
N TYR A 38 -9.41 6.25 -8.63
CA TYR A 38 -8.18 6.08 -9.37
C TYR A 38 -7.57 4.73 -9.01
N PHE A 39 -7.63 3.79 -9.94
CA PHE A 39 -7.07 2.46 -9.76
C PHE A 39 -5.54 2.51 -9.69
N LEU A 40 -5.00 1.87 -8.67
CA LEU A 40 -3.58 1.61 -8.54
C LEU A 40 -3.25 0.38 -9.40
N PRO A 41 -2.33 0.51 -10.37
CA PRO A 41 -1.99 -0.55 -11.31
C PRO A 41 -1.37 -1.78 -10.65
N GLU A 42 -1.10 -2.80 -11.47
CA GLU A 42 -0.46 -4.04 -11.03
C GLU A 42 0.82 -3.78 -10.23
N GLN A 43 0.93 -4.56 -9.16
CA GLN A 43 2.03 -4.53 -8.21
C GLN A 43 3.20 -5.39 -8.72
N LYS A 44 4.41 -4.85 -8.74
CA LYS A 44 5.58 -5.49 -9.37
C LYS A 44 6.48 -6.28 -8.41
N GLY A 45 5.99 -6.59 -7.21
CA GLY A 45 6.82 -7.16 -6.15
C GLY A 45 7.88 -6.18 -5.63
N GLU A 46 7.68 -4.88 -5.85
CA GLU A 46 8.58 -3.82 -5.42
C GLU A 46 8.05 -3.14 -4.13
N VAL A 47 8.97 -2.77 -3.24
CA VAL A 47 8.67 -2.14 -1.96
C VAL A 47 9.49 -0.86 -1.83
N TRP A 48 8.86 0.22 -1.39
CA TRP A 48 9.55 1.43 -0.95
C TRP A 48 9.72 1.39 0.56
N ILE A 49 10.95 1.58 1.03
CA ILE A 49 11.30 1.60 2.45
C ILE A 49 11.72 3.00 2.83
N LYS A 50 11.27 3.44 4.00
CA LYS A 50 11.76 4.60 4.73
C LYS A 50 12.35 4.12 6.04
N PHE A 51 13.60 4.48 6.31
CA PHE A 51 14.29 4.08 7.54
C PHE A 51 13.96 5.02 8.70
N ASN A 52 14.01 4.49 9.92
CA ASN A 52 13.75 5.24 11.15
C ASN A 52 14.94 6.12 11.56
N LYS A 53 16.11 5.91 10.93
CA LYS A 53 17.32 6.69 11.18
C LYS A 53 17.52 7.76 10.10
N PRO A 54 17.68 9.05 10.47
CA PRO A 54 18.08 10.09 9.52
C PRO A 54 19.54 9.92 9.11
N ASN A 55 19.84 10.24 7.86
CA ASN A 55 21.18 10.21 7.25
C ASN A 55 21.84 8.82 7.32
N ILE A 56 21.05 7.78 7.08
CA ILE A 56 21.55 6.40 7.04
C ILE A 56 22.52 6.22 5.86
N THR A 57 23.60 5.47 6.08
CA THR A 57 24.62 5.17 5.07
C THR A 57 24.25 3.93 4.25
N LEU A 58 24.90 3.74 3.10
CA LEU A 58 24.70 2.55 2.27
C LEU A 58 25.07 1.25 2.99
N ASP A 59 26.13 1.26 3.80
CA ASP A 59 26.56 0.08 4.55
C ASP A 59 25.52 -0.33 5.58
N GLU A 60 24.96 0.64 6.32
CA GLU A 60 23.87 0.40 7.28
C GLU A 60 22.60 -0.08 6.59
N VAL A 61 22.24 0.50 5.43
CA VAL A 61 21.13 0.00 4.62
C VAL A 61 21.38 -1.43 4.18
N THR A 62 22.58 -1.75 3.71
CA THR A 62 22.93 -3.11 3.27
C THR A 62 22.85 -4.10 4.42
N GLU A 63 23.32 -3.71 5.61
CA GLU A 63 23.22 -4.51 6.83
C GLU A 63 21.75 -4.80 7.20
N ILE A 64 20.90 -3.77 7.23
CA ILE A 64 19.46 -3.93 7.52
C ILE A 64 18.80 -4.86 6.49
N ILE A 65 19.02 -4.62 5.20
CA ILE A 65 18.38 -5.40 4.14
C ILE A 65 18.91 -6.84 4.08
N SER A 66 20.14 -7.10 4.53
CA SER A 66 20.69 -8.46 4.59
C SER A 66 19.88 -9.42 5.49
N ARG A 67 19.07 -8.88 6.43
CA ARG A 67 18.13 -9.66 7.26
C ARG A 67 16.96 -10.24 6.45
N TYR A 68 16.75 -9.73 5.24
CA TYR A 68 15.62 -10.06 4.36
C TYR A 68 16.10 -10.65 3.04
N PRO A 69 16.52 -11.93 3.01
CA PRO A 69 17.16 -12.54 1.83
C PRO A 69 16.25 -12.64 0.60
N ASN A 70 14.93 -12.52 0.79
CA ASN A 70 13.95 -12.50 -0.29
C ASN A 70 13.90 -11.15 -1.03
N PHE A 71 14.66 -10.15 -0.60
CA PHE A 71 14.72 -8.84 -1.22
C PHE A 71 16.13 -8.51 -1.69
N THR A 72 16.18 -7.77 -2.79
CA THR A 72 17.40 -7.16 -3.31
C THR A 72 17.24 -5.65 -3.36
N LEU A 73 18.29 -4.91 -3.00
CA LEU A 73 18.33 -3.46 -3.13
C LEU A 73 18.19 -3.04 -4.60
N ASN A 74 17.29 -2.10 -4.86
CA ASN A 74 17.12 -1.44 -6.14
C ASN A 74 17.43 0.05 -5.99
N ILE A 75 18.72 0.38 -5.94
CA ILE A 75 19.20 1.74 -5.76
C ILE A 75 19.97 2.17 -7.01
N PRO A 76 19.62 3.30 -7.65
CA PRO A 76 20.45 3.88 -8.70
C PRO A 76 21.87 4.18 -8.18
N PRO A 77 22.93 3.94 -8.97
CA PRO A 77 24.32 4.17 -8.56
C PRO A 77 24.62 5.62 -8.13
N THR A 78 23.81 6.58 -8.58
CA THR A 78 23.98 8.02 -8.32
C THR A 78 23.24 8.51 -7.08
N LYS A 79 22.55 7.64 -6.33
CA LYS A 79 21.77 8.03 -5.16
C LYS A 79 22.70 8.35 -3.98
N ILE A 80 22.58 9.56 -3.46
CA ILE A 80 23.39 10.08 -2.35
C ILE A 80 22.66 10.06 -0.99
N ASN A 81 21.34 9.90 -1.01
CA ASN A 81 20.50 9.85 0.19
C ASN A 81 19.81 8.49 0.27
N PHE A 82 20.08 7.75 1.35
CA PHE A 82 19.58 6.40 1.57
C PHE A 82 18.49 6.30 2.63
N ASN A 83 17.97 7.44 3.13
CA ASN A 83 16.85 7.46 4.10
C ASN A 83 15.60 6.75 3.56
N GLU A 84 15.46 6.72 2.24
CA GLU A 84 14.42 5.99 1.54
C GLU A 84 15.04 5.18 0.40
N VAL A 85 14.65 3.92 0.21
CA VAL A 85 15.16 3.03 -0.86
C VAL A 85 14.07 2.15 -1.43
N ALA A 86 14.28 1.64 -2.65
CA ALA A 86 13.41 0.62 -3.22
C ALA A 86 14.05 -0.76 -3.07
N LEU A 87 13.22 -1.77 -2.79
CA LEU A 87 13.56 -3.19 -2.81
C LEU A 87 12.77 -3.90 -3.90
N ILE A 88 13.35 -4.96 -4.47
CA ILE A 88 12.66 -5.90 -5.36
C ILE A 88 12.59 -7.26 -4.68
N LEU A 89 11.41 -7.86 -4.65
CA LEU A 89 11.21 -9.23 -4.23
C LEU A 89 11.87 -10.19 -5.25
N ASN A 90 12.82 -11.00 -4.80
CA ASN A 90 13.62 -11.89 -5.65
C ASN A 90 13.13 -13.35 -5.65
N ILE A 91 11.91 -13.59 -5.17
CA ILE A 91 11.22 -14.89 -5.16
C ILE A 91 9.96 -14.82 -6.02
N PRO A 92 9.37 -15.98 -6.43
CA PRO A 92 8.14 -15.99 -7.19
C PRO A 92 7.03 -15.17 -6.52
N PHE A 93 6.47 -14.24 -7.27
CA PHE A 93 5.46 -13.31 -6.77
C PHE A 93 4.11 -14.01 -6.60
N SER A 94 3.51 -13.80 -5.43
CA SER A 94 2.07 -13.95 -5.19
C SER A 94 1.64 -12.86 -4.21
N CYS A 95 0.38 -12.44 -4.24
CA CYS A 95 -0.11 -11.39 -3.35
C CYS A 95 0.04 -11.79 -1.87
N GLN A 96 -0.26 -13.05 -1.54
CA GLN A 96 -0.11 -13.56 -0.18
C GLN A 96 1.37 -13.57 0.26
N THR A 97 2.27 -14.00 -0.62
CA THR A 97 3.72 -13.97 -0.35
C THR A 97 4.17 -12.54 -0.14
N PHE A 98 3.79 -11.64 -1.04
CA PHE A 98 4.19 -10.24 -1.00
C PHE A 98 3.67 -9.55 0.26
N ASP A 99 2.38 -9.68 0.58
CA ASP A 99 1.78 -9.09 1.78
C ASP A 99 2.47 -9.58 3.06
N LYS A 100 2.82 -10.88 3.11
CA LYS A 100 3.57 -11.44 4.24
C LYS A 100 4.98 -10.83 4.36
N GLN A 101 5.69 -10.68 3.24
CA GLN A 101 7.02 -10.07 3.24
C GLN A 101 6.96 -8.57 3.60
N LEU A 102 5.95 -7.86 3.11
CA LEU A 102 5.73 -6.46 3.42
C LEU A 102 5.39 -6.23 4.89
N ALA A 103 4.55 -7.09 5.46
CA ALA A 103 4.24 -7.07 6.89
C ALA A 103 5.48 -7.35 7.74
N LEU A 104 6.32 -8.31 7.33
CA LEU A 104 7.57 -8.62 8.01
C LEU A 104 8.51 -7.40 8.05
N LEU A 105 8.71 -6.70 6.93
CA LEU A 105 9.52 -5.47 6.89
C LEU A 105 9.01 -4.39 7.86
N ASN A 106 7.69 -4.24 7.97
CA ASN A 106 7.05 -3.26 8.86
C ASN A 106 7.10 -3.63 10.35
N THR A 107 7.61 -4.82 10.72
CA THR A 107 7.88 -5.16 12.13
C THR A 107 9.28 -4.80 12.60
N ASP A 108 10.16 -4.40 11.69
CA ASP A 108 11.56 -4.06 11.98
C ASP A 108 11.67 -2.65 12.57
N SER A 109 12.35 -2.51 13.71
CA SER A 109 12.53 -1.22 14.38
C SER A 109 13.40 -0.22 13.62
N ASP A 110 14.24 -0.69 12.69
CA ASP A 110 15.08 0.16 11.84
C ASP A 110 14.31 0.70 10.63
N ILE A 111 13.18 0.08 10.30
CA ILE A 111 12.30 0.48 9.18
C ILE A 111 11.13 1.27 9.77
N LEU A 112 11.02 2.55 9.38
CA LEU A 112 9.89 3.39 9.78
C LEU A 112 8.61 2.98 9.04
N SER A 113 8.75 2.66 7.75
CA SER A 113 7.64 2.16 6.93
C SER A 113 8.16 1.44 5.70
N ALA A 114 7.49 0.36 5.34
CA ALA A 114 7.61 -0.31 4.06
C ALA A 114 6.24 -0.29 3.36
N THR A 115 6.20 0.23 2.13
CA THR A 115 4.97 0.38 1.35
C THR A 115 5.14 -0.21 -0.04
N PRO A 116 4.06 -0.70 -0.68
CA PRO A 116 4.14 -1.26 -2.02
C PRO A 116 4.39 -0.18 -3.08
N ILE A 117 5.13 -0.57 -4.12
CA ILE A 117 5.24 0.21 -5.35
C ILE A 117 4.29 -0.41 -6.40
N PHE A 118 3.40 0.43 -6.93
CA PHE A 118 2.49 0.06 -8.00
C PHE A 118 3.07 0.51 -9.34
N GLY A 119 2.66 -0.14 -10.44
CA GLY A 119 2.87 0.44 -11.76
C GLY A 119 2.18 1.80 -11.93
N SER A 120 2.36 2.46 -13.07
CA SER A 120 1.60 3.63 -13.48
C SER A 120 0.95 3.38 -14.84
N PHE A 121 -0.38 3.47 -14.92
CA PHE A 121 -1.08 3.46 -16.21
C PHE A 121 -1.12 4.85 -16.86
N MET A 122 -0.86 5.91 -16.10
CA MET A 122 -1.21 7.29 -16.49
C MET A 122 -0.01 8.18 -16.85
N SER A 123 1.22 7.70 -16.67
CA SER A 123 2.40 8.51 -16.95
C SER A 123 3.48 7.75 -17.71
N LYS A 124 3.87 8.30 -18.88
CA LYS A 124 5.05 7.85 -19.62
C LYS A 124 6.37 8.23 -18.90
N THR A 125 6.32 9.21 -18.00
CA THR A 125 7.50 9.79 -17.33
C THR A 125 7.68 9.32 -15.89
N SER A 126 6.61 8.81 -15.27
CA SER A 126 6.62 8.24 -13.92
C SER A 126 5.96 6.86 -13.99
N PRO A 127 6.75 5.81 -14.26
CA PRO A 127 6.22 4.47 -14.52
C PRO A 127 5.76 3.74 -13.25
N PHE A 128 5.84 4.39 -12.09
CA PHE A 128 5.54 3.81 -10.80
C PHE A 128 4.83 4.80 -9.86
N VAL A 129 4.01 4.27 -8.97
CA VAL A 129 3.32 4.99 -7.90
C VAL A 129 3.77 4.44 -6.56
N VAL A 130 4.30 5.30 -5.70
CA VAL A 130 4.73 4.95 -4.34
C VAL A 130 3.79 5.58 -3.32
N LEU A 131 3.18 4.74 -2.48
CA LEU A 131 2.43 5.22 -1.31
C LEU A 131 3.40 5.66 -0.22
N ARG A 132 3.28 6.89 0.28
CA ARG A 132 3.95 7.29 1.52
C ARG A 132 3.14 6.86 2.73
N ASP A 133 3.75 6.96 3.91
CA ASP A 133 3.11 6.85 5.23
C ASP A 133 2.21 8.05 5.57
N GLU A 134 1.76 8.79 4.57
CA GLU A 134 1.12 10.10 4.72
C GLU A 134 -0.13 10.20 3.85
N ILE A 135 -1.09 11.00 4.30
CA ILE A 135 -2.34 11.30 3.59
C ILE A 135 -2.54 12.81 3.51
N ILE A 136 -3.18 13.26 2.43
CA ILE A 136 -3.58 14.65 2.23
C ILE A 136 -5.09 14.71 2.41
N VAL A 137 -5.55 15.54 3.35
CA VAL A 137 -6.97 15.71 3.65
C VAL A 137 -7.36 17.17 3.54
N LYS A 138 -8.45 17.46 2.84
CA LYS A 138 -9.03 18.81 2.79
C LYS A 138 -10.44 18.78 3.36
N PRO A 139 -10.68 19.35 4.56
CA PRO A 139 -12.02 19.57 5.06
C PRO A 139 -12.72 20.68 4.26
N ASP A 140 -14.04 20.60 4.20
CA ASP A 140 -14.92 21.68 3.72
C ASP A 140 -14.84 22.87 4.67
N ASP A 141 -15.08 24.09 4.16
CA ASP A 141 -15.08 25.33 4.95
C ASP A 141 -16.14 25.32 6.08
N SER A 142 -17.15 24.48 6.00
CA SER A 142 -18.18 24.27 7.02
C SER A 142 -17.76 23.36 8.18
N MET A 143 -16.66 22.61 8.06
CA MET A 143 -16.16 21.74 9.13
C MET A 143 -15.41 22.56 10.18
N SER A 144 -15.75 22.35 11.45
CA SER A 144 -15.02 22.97 12.56
C SER A 144 -13.65 22.33 12.75
N ILE A 145 -12.70 23.09 13.32
CA ILE A 145 -11.37 22.55 13.66
C ILE A 145 -11.49 21.39 14.66
N GLU A 146 -12.42 21.50 15.62
CA GLU A 146 -12.66 20.45 16.62
C GLU A 146 -13.15 19.14 15.99
N ASP A 147 -14.12 19.22 15.06
CA ASP A 147 -14.61 18.05 14.33
C ASP A 147 -13.48 17.40 13.52
N PHE A 148 -12.66 18.23 12.86
CA PHE A 148 -11.51 17.74 12.11
C PHE A 148 -10.48 17.07 13.02
N GLU A 149 -10.14 17.66 14.16
CA GLU A 149 -9.25 17.06 15.15
C GLU A 149 -9.80 15.73 15.71
N ASN A 150 -11.12 15.62 15.86
CA ASN A 150 -11.77 14.38 16.26
C ASN A 150 -11.61 13.29 15.19
N ILE A 151 -11.69 13.63 13.90
CA ILE A 151 -11.38 12.72 12.80
C ILE A 151 -9.90 12.29 12.87
N VAL A 152 -8.97 13.25 13.00
CA VAL A 152 -7.52 12.97 13.10
C VAL A 152 -7.23 11.99 14.25
N LYS A 153 -7.83 12.21 15.43
CA LYS A 153 -7.69 11.34 16.60
C LYS A 153 -8.33 9.97 16.38
N ALA A 154 -9.55 9.91 15.84
CA ALA A 154 -10.27 8.66 15.59
C ALA A 154 -9.52 7.73 14.64
N PHE A 155 -8.82 8.29 13.66
CA PHE A 155 -7.99 7.54 12.71
C PHE A 155 -6.55 7.33 13.19
N ASN A 156 -6.18 7.77 14.40
CA ASN A 156 -4.82 7.73 14.94
C ASN A 156 -3.80 8.30 13.93
N LEU A 157 -3.96 9.58 13.61
CA LEU A 157 -3.14 10.32 12.65
C LEU A 157 -2.40 11.47 13.34
N GLU A 158 -1.27 11.86 12.78
CA GLU A 158 -0.47 13.00 13.25
C GLU A 158 -0.52 14.13 12.23
N ILE A 159 -0.77 15.38 12.67
CA ILE A 159 -0.72 16.54 11.77
C ILE A 159 0.75 16.89 11.50
N VAL A 160 1.20 16.71 10.26
CA VAL A 160 2.57 17.05 9.83
C VAL A 160 2.65 18.51 9.40
N LYS A 161 1.69 18.94 8.58
CA LYS A 161 1.70 20.27 7.97
C LYS A 161 0.29 20.71 7.57
N LEU A 162 0.04 22.01 7.67
CA LEU A 162 -1.10 22.69 7.05
C LEU A 162 -0.62 23.46 5.81
N SER A 163 -1.29 23.25 4.67
CA SER A 163 -1.06 24.03 3.45
C SER A 163 -1.81 25.36 3.49
N ILE A 164 -1.41 26.29 2.62
CA ILE A 164 -2.12 27.56 2.40
C ILE A 164 -3.56 27.37 1.89
N THR A 165 -3.86 26.23 1.26
CA THR A 165 -5.19 25.89 0.73
C THR A 165 -6.08 25.18 1.75
N LYS A 166 -5.71 25.24 3.04
CA LYS A 166 -6.34 24.51 4.15
C LYS A 166 -6.37 22.99 3.97
N SER A 167 -5.42 22.44 3.21
CA SER A 167 -5.22 21.00 3.12
C SER A 167 -4.21 20.57 4.18
N TYR A 168 -4.49 19.49 4.90
CA TYR A 168 -3.65 18.94 5.94
C TYR A 168 -2.86 17.76 5.39
N LEU A 169 -1.55 17.77 5.60
CA LEU A 169 -0.72 16.58 5.47
C LEU A 169 -0.71 15.87 6.82
N LEU A 170 -1.22 14.65 6.86
CA LEU A 170 -1.32 13.83 8.04
C LEU A 170 -0.44 12.59 7.89
N ARG A 171 0.25 12.16 8.95
CA ARG A 171 1.05 10.94 8.98
C ARG A 171 0.31 9.81 9.66
N VAL A 172 0.49 8.60 9.14
CA VAL A 172 0.11 7.35 9.80
C VAL A 172 1.31 6.86 10.62
N PRO A 173 1.27 6.94 11.96
CA PRO A 173 2.46 6.69 12.78
C PRO A 173 2.86 5.21 12.88
N ASN A 174 1.95 4.28 12.59
CA ASN A 174 2.19 2.84 12.70
C ASN A 174 1.70 2.13 11.43
N ILE A 175 2.64 1.83 10.55
CA ILE A 175 2.42 1.05 9.32
C ILE A 175 2.69 -0.41 9.64
N LYS A 176 1.72 -1.29 9.36
CA LYS A 176 1.84 -2.74 9.61
C LYS A 176 1.81 -3.54 8.33
N THR A 177 0.98 -3.12 7.38
CA THR A 177 0.73 -3.80 6.11
C THR A 177 1.28 -3.04 4.93
N GLY A 178 1.58 -1.75 5.08
CA GLY A 178 2.03 -0.85 4.01
C GLY A 178 0.88 -0.23 3.22
N TYR A 179 -0.37 -0.55 3.54
CA TYR A 179 -1.56 -0.04 2.86
C TYR A 179 -2.37 0.95 3.72
N GLU A 180 -1.96 1.21 4.96
CA GLU A 180 -2.76 1.97 5.92
C GLU A 180 -3.07 3.40 5.46
N ALA A 181 -2.11 4.09 4.85
CA ALA A 181 -2.34 5.44 4.34
C ALA A 181 -3.43 5.43 3.25
N LEU A 182 -3.40 4.45 2.34
CA LEU A 182 -4.41 4.28 1.30
C LEU A 182 -5.79 3.97 1.90
N GLU A 183 -5.85 3.01 2.82
CA GLU A 183 -7.11 2.55 3.42
C GLU A 183 -7.76 3.65 4.27
N LYS A 184 -6.97 4.36 5.08
CA LYS A 184 -7.46 5.48 5.88
C LYS A 184 -7.89 6.66 5.01
N ALA A 185 -7.14 7.00 3.95
CA ALA A 185 -7.55 8.04 3.01
C ALA A 185 -8.93 7.74 2.41
N ASN A 186 -9.14 6.52 1.94
CA ASN A 186 -10.44 6.11 1.39
C ASN A 186 -11.58 6.16 2.41
N GLN A 187 -11.33 5.76 3.66
CA GLN A 187 -12.32 5.85 4.73
C GLN A 187 -12.66 7.31 5.07
N ILE A 188 -11.65 8.19 5.14
CA ILE A 188 -11.84 9.62 5.43
C ILE A 188 -12.55 10.32 4.29
N ASN A 189 -12.30 9.93 3.04
CA ASN A 189 -12.97 10.50 1.86
C ASN A 189 -14.49 10.24 1.87
N GLN A 190 -14.97 9.26 2.64
CA GLN A 190 -16.39 8.96 2.79
C GLN A 190 -17.06 9.77 3.92
N ILE A 191 -16.29 10.54 4.70
CA ILE A 191 -16.82 11.35 5.80
C ILE A 191 -17.45 12.62 5.23
N LYS A 192 -18.64 12.94 5.72
CA LYS A 192 -19.34 14.18 5.37
C LYS A 192 -18.48 15.40 5.69
N ASN A 193 -18.51 16.42 4.83
CA ASN A 193 -17.74 17.66 4.95
C ASN A 193 -16.21 17.46 4.84
N ILE A 194 -15.74 16.31 4.36
CA ILE A 194 -14.42 16.17 3.76
C ILE A 194 -14.57 16.40 2.27
N MET A 195 -13.86 17.38 1.71
CA MET A 195 -13.87 17.63 0.26
C MET A 195 -13.09 16.56 -0.49
N TYR A 196 -11.92 16.19 0.02
CA TYR A 196 -11.17 15.03 -0.47
C TYR A 196 -10.19 14.52 0.58
N ALA A 197 -9.88 13.24 0.51
CA ALA A 197 -8.78 12.61 1.23
C ALA A 197 -8.09 11.57 0.33
N GLU A 198 -6.78 11.71 0.17
CA GLU A 198 -5.98 10.85 -0.70
C GLU A 198 -4.63 10.49 -0.07
N PRO A 199 -4.02 9.35 -0.45
CA PRO A 199 -2.65 9.05 -0.04
C PRO A 199 -1.68 10.09 -0.62
N ASN A 200 -0.65 10.47 0.14
CA ASN A 200 0.45 11.25 -0.39
C ASN A 200 1.34 10.35 -1.25
N LEU A 201 1.51 10.70 -2.53
CA LEU A 201 2.24 9.90 -3.50
C LEU A 201 3.61 10.56 -3.79
N LEU A 202 4.70 9.81 -3.69
CA LEU A 202 6.04 10.32 -4.06
C LEU A 202 6.17 10.51 -5.58
N SER A 203 5.50 9.66 -6.34
CA SER A 203 5.48 9.70 -7.79
C SER A 203 4.10 9.23 -8.26
N GLY A 204 3.56 9.87 -9.28
CA GLY A 204 2.19 9.66 -9.72
C GLY A 204 1.87 10.51 -10.93
N PRO A 205 0.65 10.40 -11.48
CA PRO A 205 0.20 11.33 -12.50
C PRO A 205 0.38 12.76 -11.98
N ASN A 206 1.12 13.59 -12.75
CA ASN A 206 1.10 15.03 -12.53
C ASN A 206 -0.36 15.47 -12.58
N ARG A 207 -0.85 16.03 -11.49
CA ARG A 207 -2.14 16.72 -11.44
C ARG A 207 -1.89 18.21 -11.40
#